data_AF-A0A7V1PTX6-F1
#
_entry.id   AF-A0A7V1PTX6-F1
#
_cell.length_a   1.000
_cell.length_b   1.000
_cell.length_c   1.000
_cell.angle_alpha   90.00
_cell.angle_beta   90.00
_cell.angle_gamma   90.00
#
_symmetry.space_group_name_H-M   'P 1'
#
loop_
_entity.id
_entity.type
_entity.pdbx_description
1 polymer ?
#
loop_
_entity_poly.entity_id
_entity_poly.type
_entity_poly.pdbx_seq_one_letter_code
_entity_poly.pdbx_strand_id
1 'polypeptide(L)'
;MQKNKHSIFPIFIFLITIFISSCSNYNDGYKTENQKASYKKIAEEKYSDNINYMFSPDSAFVVSYKTEEQTTDNSTPQSKFFIYDLNNNKVVFEDNSRSDKIEWINNIQLRVLKRPGIITVDPKKNLKLLGYIYDLKKNKKLPLTGTKNNNSF
;
A
#
# COMPACT_ATOMS: atom_id res chain seq x y z
N MET A 1 18.01 8.40 79.73
CA MET A 1 17.24 8.15 78.49
C MET A 1 17.85 8.95 77.34
N GLN A 2 18.71 8.32 76.54
CA GLN A 2 19.29 8.92 75.32
C GLN A 2 18.31 8.78 74.15
N LYS A 3 17.99 9.89 73.48
CA LYS A 3 17.22 9.89 72.23
C LYS A 3 18.21 9.79 71.06
N ASN A 4 18.24 8.64 70.39
CA ASN A 4 19.02 8.44 69.17
C ASN A 4 18.41 9.27 68.04
N LYS A 5 19.12 10.31 67.59
CA LYS A 5 18.81 11.03 66.35
C LYS A 5 19.37 10.22 65.19
N HIS A 6 18.52 9.42 64.55
CA HIS A 6 18.88 8.79 63.28
C HIS A 6 18.98 9.87 62.20
N SER A 7 20.21 10.14 61.76
CA SER A 7 20.51 10.99 60.61
C SER A 7 20.04 10.27 59.34
N ILE A 8 18.96 10.75 58.74
CA ILE A 8 18.33 10.21 57.51
C ILE A 8 19.11 10.67 56.25
N PHE A 9 20.18 11.43 56.44
CA PHE A 9 20.98 12.06 55.38
C PHE A 9 21.72 11.10 54.43
N PRO A 10 22.25 9.92 54.86
CA PRO A 10 23.01 9.07 53.94
C PRO A 10 22.12 8.27 52.97
N ILE A 11 20.83 8.09 53.28
CA ILE A 11 19.89 7.34 52.41
C ILE A 11 19.54 8.15 51.15
N PHE A 12 19.48 9.48 51.27
CA PHE A 12 19.13 10.35 50.15
C PHE A 12 20.25 10.45 49.09
N ILE A 13 21.52 10.33 49.52
CA ILE A 13 22.68 10.36 48.63
C ILE A 13 22.79 9.07 47.80
N PHE A 14 22.40 7.92 48.37
CA PHE A 14 22.44 6.63 47.68
C PHE A 14 21.36 6.47 46.60
N LEU A 15 20.22 7.17 46.73
CA LEU A 15 19.15 7.13 45.73
C LEU A 15 19.41 8.02 44.50
N ILE A 16 20.23 9.06 44.64
CA ILE A 16 20.57 9.98 43.53
C ILE A 16 21.58 9.35 42.55
N THR A 17 22.47 8.46 43.01
CA THR A 17 23.48 7.83 42.15
C THR A 17 22.90 6.75 41.22
N ILE A 18 21.72 6.21 41.50
CA ILE A 18 21.06 5.21 40.65
C ILE A 18 20.41 5.85 39.40
N PHE A 19 20.08 7.15 39.45
CA PHE A 19 19.45 7.85 38.33
C PHE A 19 20.43 8.37 37.25
N ILE A 20 21.73 8.41 37.54
CA ILE A 20 22.77 8.88 36.59
C ILE A 20 23.42 7.76 35.77
N SER A 21 23.04 6.50 36.00
CA SER A 21 23.37 5.38 35.10
C SER A 21 22.45 5.38 33.88
N SER A 22 22.47 6.50 33.14
CA SER A 22 21.87 6.60 31.81
C SER A 22 22.52 5.60 30.86
N CYS A 23 21.65 4.85 30.21
CA CYS A 23 21.78 4.21 28.90
C CYS A 23 23.16 4.37 28.25
N SER A 24 23.95 3.30 28.27
CA SER A 24 24.96 3.11 27.24
C SER A 24 24.25 3.16 25.88
N ASN A 25 24.60 4.14 25.05
CA ASN A 25 24.36 4.05 23.62
C ASN A 25 25.22 2.89 23.10
N TYR A 26 24.70 1.69 23.24
CA TYR A 26 25.17 0.54 22.49
C TYR A 26 24.78 0.83 21.05
N ASN A 27 25.72 1.43 20.31
CA ASN A 27 25.69 1.46 18.85
C ASN A 27 25.88 0.03 18.38
N ASP A 28 24.79 -0.72 18.48
CA ASP A 28 24.70 -2.05 17.93
C ASP A 28 24.78 -1.88 16.42
N GLY A 29 25.95 -2.21 15.89
CA GLY A 29 26.21 -2.36 14.46
C GLY A 29 25.44 -3.56 13.89
N TYR A 30 24.14 -3.65 14.15
CA TYR A 30 23.24 -4.43 13.34
C TYR A 30 23.22 -3.78 11.96
N LYS A 31 24.05 -4.33 11.08
CA LYS A 31 23.82 -4.33 9.64
C LYS A 31 22.31 -4.46 9.45
N THR A 32 21.70 -3.35 9.07
CA THR A 32 20.26 -3.22 8.91
C THR A 32 19.85 -4.32 7.96
N GLU A 33 19.20 -5.35 8.52
CA GLU A 33 18.36 -6.25 7.77
C GLU A 33 17.53 -5.37 6.85
N ASN A 34 17.79 -5.44 5.53
CA ASN A 34 17.23 -4.56 4.50
C ASN A 34 15.83 -4.11 4.90
N GLN A 35 15.67 -2.86 5.38
CA GLN A 35 14.36 -2.33 5.69
C GLN A 35 13.57 -2.41 4.39
N LYS A 36 12.70 -3.42 4.28
CA LYS A 36 11.87 -3.62 3.10
C LYS A 36 11.13 -2.31 2.88
N ALA A 37 11.27 -1.73 1.69
CA ALA A 37 10.58 -0.49 1.34
C ALA A 37 9.10 -0.59 1.75
N SER A 38 8.56 0.46 2.38
CA SER A 38 7.27 0.41 3.09
C SER A 38 6.11 -0.17 2.28
N TYR A 39 6.07 0.06 0.96
CA TYR A 39 5.07 -0.52 0.08
C TYR A 39 5.12 -2.06 0.00
N LYS A 40 6.31 -2.66 0.08
CA LYS A 40 6.49 -4.13 0.10
C LYS A 40 5.96 -4.70 1.40
N LYS A 41 6.28 -4.08 2.54
CA LYS A 41 5.77 -4.51 3.85
C LYS A 41 4.23 -4.48 3.88
N ILE A 42 3.62 -3.38 3.43
CA ILE A 42 2.16 -3.26 3.35
C ILE A 42 1.56 -4.29 2.40
N ALA A 43 2.21 -4.56 1.27
CA ALA A 43 1.74 -5.58 0.35
C ALA A 43 1.83 -6.99 0.94
N GLU A 44 2.93 -7.33 1.61
CA GLU A 44 3.12 -8.60 2.32
C GLU A 44 2.06 -8.80 3.42
N GLU A 45 1.77 -7.76 4.20
CA GLU A 45 0.70 -7.80 5.21
C GLU A 45 -0.70 -8.02 4.60
N LYS A 46 -0.97 -7.43 3.43
CA LYS A 46 -2.27 -7.52 2.76
C LYS A 46 -2.46 -8.82 1.96
N TYR A 47 -1.41 -9.30 1.32
CA TYR A 47 -1.48 -10.31 0.26
C TYR A 47 -0.68 -11.58 0.57
N SER A 48 0.15 -11.56 1.62
CA SER A 48 1.04 -12.63 2.07
C SER A 48 2.15 -12.99 1.08
N ASP A 49 1.80 -13.45 -0.12
CA ASP A 49 2.72 -13.94 -1.14
C ASP A 49 2.26 -13.61 -2.58
N ASN A 50 3.11 -13.93 -3.56
CA ASN A 50 2.84 -13.79 -5.00
C ASN A 50 2.43 -12.37 -5.42
N ILE A 51 3.11 -11.38 -4.83
CA ILE A 51 2.84 -9.97 -5.03
C ILE A 51 3.66 -9.48 -6.23
N ASN A 52 2.97 -8.81 -7.14
CA ASN A 52 3.58 -8.12 -8.26
C ASN A 52 3.58 -6.61 -8.02
N TYR A 53 4.56 -5.95 -8.62
CA TYR A 53 4.76 -4.51 -8.49
C TYR A 53 4.89 -3.87 -9.87
N MET A 54 4.15 -2.79 -10.10
CA MET A 54 4.17 -2.05 -11.35
C MET A 54 4.34 -0.55 -11.05
N PHE A 55 5.53 -0.02 -11.32
CA PHE A 55 5.85 1.39 -11.11
C PHE A 55 5.20 2.27 -12.17
N SER A 56 4.80 3.50 -11.78
CA SER A 56 4.45 4.54 -12.74
C SER A 56 5.67 4.86 -13.62
N PRO A 57 5.48 5.43 -14.82
CA PRO A 57 6.61 5.72 -15.72
C PRO A 57 7.71 6.61 -15.11
N ASP A 58 7.35 7.50 -14.17
CA ASP A 58 8.28 8.34 -13.41
C ASP A 58 8.71 7.75 -12.07
N SER A 59 8.26 6.54 -11.73
CA SER A 59 8.54 5.86 -10.47
C SER A 59 8.12 6.63 -9.21
N ALA A 60 7.21 7.60 -9.32
CA ALA A 60 6.64 8.29 -8.17
C ALA A 60 5.59 7.44 -7.43
N PHE A 61 4.96 6.49 -8.15
CA PHE A 61 3.93 5.61 -7.62
C PHE A 61 4.24 4.16 -7.95
N VAL A 62 3.72 3.24 -7.14
CA VAL A 62 3.76 1.80 -7.41
C VAL A 62 2.38 1.19 -7.20
N VAL A 63 1.94 0.41 -8.18
CA VAL A 63 0.80 -0.50 -8.04
C VAL A 63 1.33 -1.81 -7.47
N SER A 64 0.86 -2.18 -6.29
CA SER A 64 1.09 -3.50 -5.71
C SER A 64 -0.17 -4.33 -5.93
N TYR A 65 -0.05 -5.50 -6.55
CA TYR A 65 -1.20 -6.34 -6.90
C TYR A 65 -0.95 -7.82 -6.69
N LYS A 66 -2.01 -8.54 -6.32
CA LYS A 66 -2.05 -10.00 -6.29
C LYS A 66 -3.06 -10.49 -7.30
N THR A 67 -2.60 -11.38 -8.17
CA THR A 67 -3.45 -12.09 -9.12
C THR A 67 -3.91 -13.39 -8.47
N GLU A 68 -5.19 -13.72 -8.60
CA GLU A 68 -5.70 -15.02 -8.17
C GLU A 68 -4.99 -16.16 -8.90
N GLU A 69 -4.94 -17.33 -8.28
CA GLU A 69 -4.38 -18.51 -8.92
C GLU A 69 -5.26 -18.93 -10.11
N GLN A 70 -4.61 -19.32 -11.20
CA GLN A 70 -5.29 -19.87 -12.35
C GLN A 70 -5.62 -21.34 -12.07
N THR A 71 -6.90 -21.69 -12.12
CA THR A 71 -7.38 -23.07 -11.91
C THR A 71 -8.33 -23.47 -13.04
N THR A 72 -8.76 -24.73 -13.06
CA THR A 72 -9.81 -25.19 -14.00
C THR A 72 -11.10 -24.37 -13.86
N ASP A 73 -11.45 -24.00 -12.63
CA ASP A 73 -12.65 -23.21 -12.32
C ASP A 73 -12.41 -21.69 -12.46
N ASN A 74 -11.14 -21.27 -12.48
CA ASN A 74 -10.71 -19.88 -12.65
C ASN A 74 -9.71 -19.75 -13.80
N SER A 75 -10.19 -20.00 -15.02
CA SER A 75 -9.35 -19.96 -16.22
C SER A 75 -8.78 -18.57 -16.54
N THR A 76 -9.40 -17.52 -16.00
CA THR A 76 -9.08 -16.11 -16.28
C THR A 76 -8.99 -15.32 -14.97
N PRO A 77 -7.88 -15.52 -14.21
CA PRO A 77 -7.74 -14.98 -12.87
C PRO A 77 -7.77 -13.46 -12.85
N GLN A 78 -8.26 -12.92 -11.75
CA GLN A 78 -8.43 -11.48 -11.57
C GLN A 78 -7.50 -10.97 -10.47
N SER A 79 -7.16 -9.69 -10.55
CA SER A 79 -6.24 -9.03 -9.63
C SER A 79 -6.96 -8.14 -8.64
N LYS A 80 -6.43 -8.06 -7.42
CA LYS A 80 -6.70 -6.98 -6.45
C LYS A 80 -5.47 -6.13 -6.31
N PHE A 81 -5.63 -4.84 -6.05
CA PHE A 81 -4.48 -3.93 -6.01
C PHE A 81 -4.68 -2.71 -5.12
N PHE A 82 -3.56 -2.09 -4.77
CA PHE A 82 -3.49 -0.73 -4.23
C PHE A 82 -2.39 0.07 -4.92
N ILE A 83 -2.50 1.40 -4.85
CA ILE A 83 -1.50 2.35 -5.33
C ILE A 83 -0.83 2.99 -4.12
N TYR A 84 0.49 2.94 -4.09
CA TYR A 84 1.32 3.57 -3.07
C TYR A 84 2.07 4.75 -3.65
N ASP A 85 2.07 5.87 -2.93
CA ASP A 85 2.85 7.06 -3.21
C ASP A 85 4.20 6.96 -2.50
N LEU A 86 5.26 6.86 -3.29
CA LEU A 86 6.62 6.64 -2.80
C LEU A 86 7.22 7.90 -2.17
N ASN A 87 6.75 9.09 -2.56
CA ASN A 87 7.22 10.36 -2.03
C ASN A 87 6.59 10.65 -0.66
N ASN A 88 5.29 10.36 -0.53
CA ASN A 88 4.53 10.61 0.69
C ASN A 88 4.41 9.40 1.62
N ASN A 89 5.03 8.27 1.26
CA ASN A 89 5.02 7.02 2.01
C ASN A 89 3.62 6.57 2.46
N LYS A 90 2.63 6.62 1.57
CA LYS A 90 1.23 6.26 1.91
C LYS A 90 0.49 5.56 0.77
N VAL A 91 -0.48 4.73 1.13
CA VAL A 91 -1.47 4.21 0.17
C VAL A 91 -2.40 5.37 -0.21
N VAL A 92 -2.52 5.64 -1.51
CA VAL A 92 -3.38 6.71 -2.04
C VAL A 92 -4.67 6.20 -2.64
N PHE A 93 -4.71 4.92 -2.98
CA PHE A 93 -5.90 4.27 -3.54
C PHE A 93 -5.84 2.75 -3.35
N GLU A 94 -7.00 2.13 -3.17
CA GLU A 94 -7.15 0.68 -3.10
C GLU A 94 -8.46 0.28 -3.79
N ASP A 95 -8.40 -0.73 -4.66
CA ASP A 95 -9.60 -1.38 -5.21
C ASP A 95 -9.56 -2.87 -4.89
N ASN A 96 -10.43 -3.26 -3.97
CA ASN A 96 -10.60 -4.65 -3.53
C ASN A 96 -11.47 -5.46 -4.47
N SER A 97 -12.09 -4.83 -5.48
CA SER A 97 -12.82 -5.56 -6.51
C SER A 97 -11.87 -6.19 -7.51
N ARG A 98 -12.31 -7.33 -8.04
CA ARG A 98 -11.55 -8.12 -9.01
C ARG A 98 -11.41 -7.36 -10.33
N SER A 99 -10.17 -7.20 -10.76
CA SER A 99 -9.79 -6.47 -11.98
C SER A 99 -9.13 -7.43 -12.96
N ASP A 100 -9.54 -7.38 -14.23
CA ASP A 100 -8.99 -8.25 -15.27
C ASP A 100 -7.62 -7.78 -15.74
N LYS A 101 -7.45 -6.46 -15.81
CA LYS A 101 -6.18 -5.85 -16.25
C LYS A 101 -6.00 -4.50 -15.57
N ILE A 102 -4.76 -4.22 -15.19
CA ILE A 102 -4.34 -2.97 -14.57
C ILE A 102 -3.12 -2.47 -15.34
N GLU A 103 -3.13 -1.23 -15.82
CA GLU A 103 -2.02 -0.67 -16.61
C GLU A 103 -1.90 0.85 -16.40
N TRP A 104 -0.67 1.36 -16.32
CA TRP A 104 -0.43 2.80 -16.34
C TRP A 104 -0.68 3.36 -17.74
N ILE A 105 -1.47 4.43 -17.83
CA ILE A 105 -1.64 5.21 -19.07
C ILE A 105 -0.55 6.28 -19.16
N ASN A 106 -0.23 6.89 -18.01
CA ASN A 106 0.82 7.88 -17.81
C ASN A 106 1.17 7.93 -16.31
N ASN A 107 1.96 8.92 -15.90
CA ASN A 107 2.44 9.10 -14.53
C ASN A 107 1.33 9.20 -13.46
N ILE A 108 0.14 9.66 -13.82
CA ILE A 108 -0.93 9.97 -12.87
C ILE A 108 -2.26 9.26 -13.17
N GLN A 109 -2.32 8.46 -14.23
CA GLN A 109 -3.55 7.78 -14.65
C GLN A 109 -3.33 6.29 -14.80
N LEU A 110 -4.17 5.52 -14.12
CA LEU A 110 -4.18 4.07 -14.15
C LEU A 110 -5.46 3.58 -14.82
N ARG A 111 -5.34 2.76 -15.86
CA ARG A 111 -6.48 2.06 -16.45
C ARG A 111 -6.73 0.77 -15.70
N VAL A 112 -8.00 0.52 -15.36
CA VAL A 112 -8.46 -0.70 -14.72
C VAL A 112 -9.58 -1.28 -15.56
N LEU A 113 -9.37 -2.45 -16.15
CA LEU A 113 -10.39 -3.19 -16.87
C LEU A 113 -11.08 -4.20 -15.94
N LYS A 114 -12.38 -4.34 -16.08
CA LYS A 114 -13.20 -5.28 -15.30
C LYS A 114 -13.98 -6.20 -16.20
N ARG A 115 -14.15 -7.44 -15.74
CA ARG A 115 -15.10 -8.36 -16.34
C ARG A 115 -16.51 -7.98 -15.93
N PRO A 116 -17.41 -7.68 -16.87
CA PRO A 116 -18.82 -7.54 -16.54
C PRO A 116 -19.36 -8.92 -16.10
N GLY A 117 -20.14 -8.95 -15.02
CA GLY A 117 -20.92 -10.11 -14.66
C GLY A 117 -22.19 -10.16 -15.50
N ILE A 118 -23.24 -9.49 -15.04
CA ILE A 118 -24.52 -9.40 -15.75
C ILE A 118 -24.50 -8.17 -16.65
N ILE A 119 -24.70 -8.39 -17.96
CA ILE A 119 -24.82 -7.33 -18.97
C ILE A 119 -26.31 -6.97 -19.11
N THR A 120 -26.61 -5.68 -19.19
CA THR A 120 -27.98 -5.19 -19.40
C THR A 120 -28.23 -4.88 -20.87
N VAL A 121 -29.49 -4.69 -21.27
CA VAL A 121 -29.82 -4.24 -22.63
C VAL A 121 -29.39 -2.79 -22.91
N ASP A 122 -29.12 -1.99 -21.87
CA ASP A 122 -28.71 -0.58 -22.00
C ASP A 122 -27.19 -0.46 -22.19
N PRO A 123 -26.72 -0.06 -23.38
CA PRO A 123 -25.28 0.03 -23.66
C PRO A 123 -24.55 1.03 -22.75
N LYS A 124 -25.21 2.11 -22.30
CA LYS A 124 -24.58 3.12 -21.44
C LYS A 124 -24.31 2.57 -20.04
N LYS A 125 -25.16 1.69 -19.54
CA LYS A 125 -24.94 0.99 -18.27
C LYS A 125 -23.79 0.00 -18.39
N ASN A 126 -23.70 -0.70 -19.52
CA ASN A 126 -22.66 -1.69 -19.76
C ASN A 126 -21.26 -1.07 -19.85
N LEU A 127 -21.11 0.14 -20.41
CA LEU A 127 -19.82 0.85 -20.48
C LEU A 127 -19.16 1.03 -19.11
N LYS A 128 -19.94 1.27 -18.05
CA LYS A 128 -19.42 1.42 -16.68
C LYS A 128 -18.94 0.10 -16.08
N LEU A 129 -19.39 -1.03 -16.62
CA LEU A 129 -19.01 -2.37 -16.16
C LEU A 129 -17.65 -2.81 -16.73
N LEU A 130 -17.20 -2.20 -17.83
CA LEU A 130 -15.95 -2.57 -18.50
C LEU A 130 -14.70 -2.11 -17.74
N GLY A 131 -14.84 -1.16 -16.82
CA GLY A 131 -13.73 -0.61 -16.05
C GLY A 131 -13.73 0.90 -15.96
N TYR A 132 -12.59 1.46 -15.58
CA TYR A 132 -12.41 2.89 -15.36
C TYR A 132 -10.95 3.33 -15.55
N ILE A 133 -10.74 4.64 -15.65
CA ILE A 133 -9.44 5.30 -15.49
C ILE A 133 -9.43 5.95 -14.12
N TYR A 134 -8.48 5.60 -13.27
CA TYR A 134 -8.28 6.30 -12.01
C TYR A 134 -7.26 7.41 -12.20
N ASP A 135 -7.68 8.64 -11.92
CA ASP A 135 -6.85 9.85 -12.01
C ASP A 135 -6.38 10.22 -10.59
N LEU A 136 -5.08 10.03 -10.32
CA LEU A 136 -4.45 10.28 -9.03
C LEU A 136 -4.50 11.75 -8.63
N LYS A 137 -4.36 12.66 -9.60
CA LYS A 137 -4.40 14.11 -9.35
C LYS A 137 -5.78 14.56 -8.88
N LYS A 138 -6.84 14.00 -9.48
CA LYS A 138 -8.23 14.32 -9.12
C LYS A 138 -8.78 13.43 -8.00
N ASN A 139 -8.08 12.34 -7.67
CA ASN A 139 -8.56 11.26 -6.80
C ASN A 139 -9.96 10.77 -7.21
N LYS A 140 -10.15 10.48 -8.51
CA LYS A 140 -11.46 10.12 -9.07
C LYS A 140 -11.37 9.00 -10.10
N LYS A 141 -12.40 8.14 -10.11
CA LYS A 141 -12.65 7.16 -11.18
C LYS A 141 -13.40 7.85 -12.32
N LEU A 142 -12.80 7.86 -13.49
CA LEU A 142 -13.39 8.31 -14.74
C LEU A 142 -13.89 7.07 -15.51
N PRO A 143 -15.10 7.09 -16.09
CA PRO A 143 -15.55 5.97 -16.90
C PRO A 143 -14.61 5.76 -18.09
N LEU A 144 -14.43 4.51 -18.51
CA LEU A 144 -13.87 4.23 -19.83
C LEU A 144 -14.85 4.78 -20.87
N THR A 145 -14.61 6.00 -21.36
CA THR A 145 -15.31 6.49 -22.54
C THR A 145 -14.93 5.58 -23.69
N GLY A 146 -15.91 4.85 -24.23
CA GLY A 146 -15.70 4.04 -25.42
C GLY A 146 -15.07 4.93 -26.49
N THR A 147 -13.92 4.52 -27.00
CA THR A 147 -13.34 5.08 -28.21
C THR A 147 -14.46 5.09 -29.24
N LYS A 148 -14.92 6.28 -29.68
CA LYS A 148 -15.59 6.36 -30.97
C LYS A 148 -14.54 5.88 -31.97
N ASN A 149 -14.73 4.69 -32.51
CA ASN A 149 -13.92 4.19 -33.61
C ASN A 149 -14.03 5.20 -34.75
N ASN A 150 -13.00 6.02 -34.93
CA ASN A 150 -12.83 6.85 -36.12
C ASN A 150 -12.13 6.06 -37.25
N ASN A 151 -12.44 4.76 -37.38
CA ASN A 151 -11.97 3.95 -38.48
C ASN A 151 -13.19 3.40 -39.22
N SER A 152 -13.83 4.29 -40.00
CA SER A 152 -14.54 3.90 -41.21
C SER A 152 -13.49 3.60 -42.28
N PHE A 153 -13.30 2.33 -42.61
CA PHE A 153 -12.81 1.89 -43.91
C PHE A 153 -14.01 1.37 -44.71
#